data_AF-A0A7Y6E4D2-F1
#
_entry.id   AF-A0A7Y6E4D2-F1
#
_cell.length_a   1.000
_cell.length_b   1.000
_cell.length_c   1.000
_cell.angle_alpha   90.00
_cell.angle_beta   90.00
_cell.angle_gamma   90.00
#
_symmetry.space_group_name_H-M   'P 1'
#
loop_
_entity.id
_entity.type
_entity.pdbx_description
1 polymer ?
#
loop_
_entity_poly.entity_id
_entity_poly.type
_entity_poly.pdbx_seq_one_letter_code
_entity_poly.pdbx_strand_id
1 'polypeptide(L)' 'MLGDEPVPLNPGRPVTVLRVLNTGDRPVQVGSHLHFPAANDALDFDRAAAWGQRL' A
#
# COMPACT_ATOMS: atom_id res chain seq x y z
N MET A 1 -4.33 16.48 26.48
CA MET A 1 -4.26 15.09 26.96
C MET A 1 -4.51 14.17 25.79
N LEU A 2 -3.96 12.96 25.79
CA LEU A 2 -4.23 11.90 24.81
C LEU A 2 -5.32 10.98 25.36
N GLY A 3 -6.14 10.37 24.50
CA GLY A 3 -7.13 9.37 24.91
C GLY A 3 -6.50 7.98 25.06
N ASP A 4 -7.08 7.14 25.92
CA ASP A 4 -6.58 5.80 26.21
C ASP A 4 -6.92 4.78 25.10
N GLU A 5 -7.95 5.07 24.30
CA GLU A 5 -8.45 4.15 23.27
C GLU A 5 -7.74 4.38 21.91
N PRO A 6 -7.37 3.30 21.19
CA PRO A 6 -6.82 3.40 19.85
C PRO A 6 -7.81 4.02 18.84
N VAL A 7 -7.27 4.77 17.87
CA VAL A 7 -8.06 5.32 16.77
C VAL A 7 -8.12 4.32 15.61
N PRO A 8 -9.30 3.82 15.20
CA PRO A 8 -9.41 2.91 14.07
C PRO A 8 -9.07 3.62 12.76
N LEU A 9 -8.23 2.99 11.93
CA LEU A 9 -7.85 3.51 10.62
C LEU A 9 -8.66 2.83 9.51
N ASN A 10 -9.23 3.65 8.61
CA ASN A 10 -9.99 3.21 7.44
C ASN A 10 -11.13 2.19 7.74
N PRO A 11 -11.97 2.38 8.79
CA PRO A 11 -13.01 1.43 9.13
C PRO A 11 -14.00 1.21 7.97
N GLY A 12 -14.39 -0.04 7.76
CA GLY A 12 -15.40 -0.43 6.75
C GLY A 12 -14.94 -0.36 5.30
N ARG A 13 -13.67 -0.04 5.02
CA ARG A 13 -13.12 -0.03 3.65
C ARG A 13 -12.70 -1.46 3.26
N PRO A 14 -12.99 -1.91 2.02
CA PRO A 14 -12.52 -3.21 1.55
C PRO A 14 -10.99 -3.24 1.48
N VAL A 15 -10.40 -4.41 1.77
CA VAL A 15 -8.94 -4.62 1.80
C VAL A 15 -8.55 -5.63 0.72
N THR A 16 -7.60 -5.24 -0.13
CA THR A 16 -6.94 -6.13 -1.08
C THR A 16 -5.55 -6.46 -0.57
N VAL A 17 -5.25 -7.75 -0.34
CA VAL A 17 -3.94 -8.20 0.10
C VAL A 17 -3.13 -8.68 -1.11
N LEU A 18 -1.96 -8.08 -1.33
CA LEU A 18 -1.05 -8.42 -2.41
C LEU A 18 0.33 -8.79 -1.86
N ARG A 19 0.97 -9.80 -2.48
CA ARG A 19 2.40 -10.05 -2.30
C ARG A 19 3.17 -9.14 -3.25
N VAL A 20 4.21 -8.49 -2.74
CA VAL A 20 5.02 -7.53 -3.50
C VAL A 20 6.49 -7.93 -3.35
N LEU A 21 7.20 -8.04 -4.47
CA LEU A 21 8.64 -8.33 -4.50
C LEU A 21 9.38 -7.14 -5.11
N ASN A 22 10.40 -6.62 -4.41
CA ASN A 22 11.34 -5.69 -5.02
C ASN A 22 12.41 -6.48 -5.77
N THR A 23 12.41 -6.38 -7.10
CA THR A 23 13.38 -7.04 -7.98
C THR A 23 14.59 -6.16 -8.31
N GLY A 24 14.56 -4.89 -7.88
CA GLY A 24 15.64 -3.94 -8.06
C GLY A 24 16.78 -4.11 -7.07
N ASP A 25 17.89 -3.44 -7.37
CA ASP A 25 19.11 -3.40 -6.55
C ASP A 25 19.09 -2.30 -5.46
N ARG A 26 18.08 -1.44 -5.49
CA ARG A 26 17.91 -0.30 -4.59
C ARG A 26 16.67 -0.46 -3.72
N PRO A 27 16.68 0.04 -2.49
CA PRO A 27 15.51 0.03 -1.63
C PRO A 27 14.38 0.89 -2.23
N VAL A 28 13.14 0.46 -2.01
CA VAL A 28 11.93 1.17 -2.42
C VAL A 28 11.04 1.38 -1.19
N GLN A 29 10.57 2.61 -1.00
CA GLN A 29 9.58 2.97 0.01
C GLN A 29 8.35 3.58 -0.69
N VAL A 30 7.16 3.21 -0.23
CA VAL A 30 5.88 3.69 -0.80
C VAL A 30 5.09 4.42 0.28
N GLY A 31 4.62 5.62 -0.04
CA GLY A 31 3.78 6.41 0.86
C GLY A 31 2.32 5.94 0.84
N SER A 32 1.58 6.21 1.93
CA SER A 32 0.22 5.68 2.12
C SER A 32 -0.80 6.12 1.07
N HIS A 33 -0.60 7.26 0.42
CA HIS A 33 -1.57 7.83 -0.53
C HIS A 33 -1.12 7.78 -2.00
N LEU A 34 0.00 7.11 -2.28
CA LEU A 34 0.38 6.85 -3.67
C LEU A 34 -0.66 5.91 -4.30
N HIS A 35 -1.03 6.18 -5.55
CA HIS A 35 -1.76 5.20 -6.37
C HIS A 35 -0.86 3.98 -6.57
N PHE A 36 -1.14 2.88 -5.85
CA PHE A 36 -0.21 1.76 -5.72
C PHE A 36 0.24 1.15 -7.06
N PRO A 37 -0.61 1.04 -8.10
CA PRO A 37 -0.19 0.58 -9.44
C PRO A 37 0.85 1.47 -10.13
N ALA A 38 0.98 2.73 -9.71
CA ALA A 38 1.97 3.68 -10.22
C ALA A 38 3.25 3.71 -9.38
N ALA A 39 3.40 2.82 -8.38
CA ALA A 39 4.64 2.64 -7.66
C ALA A 39 5.76 2.10 -8.59
N ASN A 40 7.00 2.24 -8.12
CA ASN A 40 8.22 1.88 -8.85
C ASN A 40 8.10 0.57 -9.66
N ASP A 41 8.53 0.60 -10.92
CA ASP A 41 8.44 -0.53 -11.85
C ASP A 41 9.23 -1.77 -11.42
N ALA A 42 10.24 -1.60 -10.55
CA ALA A 42 11.00 -2.71 -9.97
C ALA A 42 10.18 -3.53 -8.95
N LEU A 43 9.02 -3.04 -8.51
CA LEU A 43 8.09 -3.80 -7.69
C LEU A 43 7.24 -4.70 -8.57
N ASP A 44 7.40 -6.01 -8.37
CA ASP A 44 6.63 -7.06 -9.02
C ASP A 44 5.43 -7.47 -8.14
N PHE A 45 4.23 -7.27 -8.69
CA PHE A 45 2.92 -7.59 -8.09
C PHE A 45 1.80 -7.46 -9.13
N ASP A 46 0.59 -7.92 -8.79
CA ASP A 46 -0.59 -7.75 -9.65
C ASP A 46 -1.07 -6.29 -9.67
N ARG A 47 -0.65 -5.54 -10.70
CA ARG A 47 -1.03 -4.13 -10.89
C ARG A 47 -2.51 -3.94 -11.20
N ALA A 48 -3.16 -4.91 -11.83
CA ALA A 48 -4.58 -4.82 -12.14
C ALA A 48 -5.43 -4.93 -10.87
N ALA A 49 -5.08 -5.86 -9.98
CA ALA A 49 -5.74 -5.99 -8.67
C ALA A 49 -5.55 -4.76 -7.77
N ALA A 50 -4.48 -3.98 -7.97
CA ALA A 50 -4.20 -2.75 -7.25
C ALA A 50 -4.88 -1.50 -7.84
N TRP A 51 -5.61 -1.60 -8.96
CA TRP A 51 -6.11 -0.41 -9.65
C TRP A 51 -7.06 0.43 -8.78
N GLY A 52 -6.69 1.70 -8.59
CA GLY A 52 -7.44 2.64 -7.76
C GLY A 52 -7.21 2.48 -6.26
N GLN A 53 -6.28 1.62 -5.86
CA GLN A 53 -5.96 1.33 -4.46
C GLN A 53 -4.74 2.13 -3.98
N ARG A 54 -4.65 2.26 -2.66
CA ARG A 54 -3.55 2.83 -1.89
C ARG A 54 -3.33 2.00 -0.63
N LEU A 55 -2.23 2.23 0.09
CA LEU A 55 -2.00 1.59 1.39
C LEU A 55 -2.89 2.19 2.50
#